data_AF-A0A7L1ZWV8-F1
#
_entry.id   AF-A0A7L1ZWV8-F1
#
_cell.length_a   1.000
_cell.length_b   1.000
_cell.length_c   1.000
_cell.angle_alpha   90.00
_cell.angle_beta   90.00
_cell.angle_gamma   90.00
#
_symmetry.space_group_name_H-M   'P 1'
#
loop_
_entity.id
_entity.type
_entity.pdbx_description
1 polymer ?
#
loop_
_entity_poly.entity_id
_entity_poly.type
_entity_poly.pdbx_seq_one_letter_code
_entity_poly.pdbx_strand_id
1 'polypeptide(L)'
;MSRHETSPTTVQPASNHRPNACCFCWCCCCSCSWDSEHHPPTSSSHRQEAGQVVESWVLCDCCAKPTPEEVQGWAQSFDKLMKSPAGRNVFREFLRTEYSEENMLFWLACEELKTECNKHTIDEKARMIYEDYISILSPKEV
;
A
#
# COMPACT_ATOMS: atom_id res chain seq x y z
N MET A 1 -23.20 -67.86 -8.72
CA MET A 1 -23.30 -67.41 -7.32
C MET A 1 -21.88 -67.17 -6.80
N SER A 2 -21.67 -65.95 -6.29
CA SER A 2 -20.59 -65.47 -5.42
C SER A 2 -19.13 -65.67 -5.84
N ARG A 3 -18.55 -64.61 -6.44
CA ARG A 3 -17.13 -64.27 -6.31
C ARG A 3 -17.03 -63.06 -5.36
N HIS A 4 -16.37 -63.25 -4.22
CA HIS A 4 -15.71 -62.19 -3.47
C HIS A 4 -14.22 -62.28 -3.78
N GLU A 5 -13.57 -61.15 -3.97
CA GLU A 5 -12.24 -60.77 -3.45
C GLU A 5 -11.77 -59.51 -4.17
N THR A 6 -11.08 -58.67 -3.41
CA THR A 6 -11.02 -57.21 -3.46
C THR A 6 -9.72 -56.66 -4.08
N SER A 7 -9.81 -55.47 -4.68
CA SER A 7 -8.85 -54.32 -4.71
C SER A 7 -8.73 -53.68 -6.12
N PRO A 8 -8.22 -52.44 -6.28
CA PRO A 8 -8.51 -51.20 -5.55
C PRO A 8 -8.85 -50.04 -6.53
N THR A 9 -9.78 -49.15 -6.18
CA THR A 9 -10.08 -47.96 -7.01
C THR A 9 -10.09 -46.69 -6.15
N THR A 10 -9.12 -45.83 -6.45
CA THR A 10 -9.16 -44.36 -6.45
C THR A 10 -9.63 -43.63 -5.19
N VAL A 11 -8.69 -43.03 -4.45
CA VAL A 11 -8.87 -41.68 -3.86
C VAL A 11 -7.50 -40.98 -3.71
N GLN A 12 -7.31 -39.86 -4.39
CA GLN A 12 -6.40 -38.76 -4.00
C GLN A 12 -7.29 -37.55 -3.62
N PRO A 13 -6.78 -36.47 -2.99
CA PRO A 13 -5.79 -36.36 -1.92
C PRO A 13 -6.38 -35.59 -0.71
N ALA A 14 -5.99 -35.93 0.51
CA ALA A 14 -6.23 -35.05 1.67
C ALA A 14 -5.14 -33.96 1.69
N SER A 15 -5.44 -32.78 1.15
CA SER A 15 -4.58 -31.61 1.22
C SER A 15 -4.62 -31.03 2.63
N ASN A 16 -3.57 -31.30 3.40
CA ASN A 16 -3.25 -30.55 4.62
C ASN A 16 -2.85 -29.11 4.22
N HIS A 17 -3.83 -28.22 4.06
CA HIS A 17 -3.56 -26.79 3.94
C HIS A 17 -3.24 -26.21 5.33
N ARG A 18 -1.94 -26.15 5.60
CA ARG A 18 -1.36 -25.30 6.65
C ARG A 18 -1.49 -23.85 6.17
N PRO A 19 -2.19 -22.94 6.87
CA PRO A 19 -2.14 -21.54 6.50
C PRO A 19 -0.84 -20.92 7.04
N ASN A 20 -0.23 -20.10 6.18
CA ASN A 20 0.60 -18.95 6.55
C ASN A 20 1.94 -19.25 7.23
N ALA A 21 2.95 -19.53 6.40
CA ALA A 21 4.28 -18.95 6.62
C ALA A 21 4.44 -17.82 5.60
N CYS A 22 4.07 -16.61 6.01
CA CYS A 22 4.30 -15.41 5.20
C CYS A 22 5.82 -15.26 5.05
N CYS A 23 6.30 -15.31 3.81
CA CYS A 23 7.71 -15.13 3.50
C CYS A 23 8.17 -13.77 4.03
N PHE A 24 9.37 -13.70 4.62
CA PHE A 24 10.16 -12.47 4.78
C PHE A 24 10.62 -11.95 3.41
N CYS A 25 9.64 -11.69 2.55
CA CYS A 25 9.82 -11.12 1.24
C CYS A 25 9.58 -9.62 1.41
N TRP A 26 10.67 -8.85 1.38
CA TRP A 26 10.63 -7.38 1.33
C TRP A 26 9.77 -6.85 0.16
N CYS A 27 9.46 -7.70 -0.81
CA CYS A 27 8.54 -7.41 -1.90
C CYS A 27 7.13 -7.93 -1.55
N CYS A 28 6.39 -7.20 -0.71
CA CYS A 28 4.99 -7.53 -0.41
C CYS A 28 4.05 -7.14 -1.57
N CYS A 29 4.41 -7.54 -2.79
CA CYS A 29 3.53 -7.49 -3.95
C CYS A 29 2.88 -8.86 -4.12
N CYS A 30 1.86 -9.15 -3.28
CA CYS A 30 0.66 -9.96 -3.60
C CYS A 30 0.09 -10.65 -2.35
N SER A 31 -0.99 -10.10 -1.79
CA SER A 31 -2.20 -10.82 -1.35
C SER A 31 -3.31 -9.82 -1.02
N CYS A 32 -3.81 -9.13 -2.05
CA CYS A 32 -5.13 -8.50 -1.97
C CYS A 32 -6.18 -9.61 -2.05
N SER A 33 -6.90 -9.84 -0.95
CA SER A 33 -8.23 -10.42 -0.98
C SER A 33 -9.09 -9.54 -0.08
N TRP A 34 -9.53 -8.40 -0.62
CA TRP A 34 -10.69 -7.72 -0.07
C TRP A 34 -11.91 -8.31 -0.75
N ASP A 35 -12.53 -9.26 -0.05
CA ASP A 35 -13.79 -9.84 -0.46
C ASP A 35 -14.87 -8.76 -0.45
N SER A 36 -15.56 -8.61 -1.57
CA SER A 36 -16.66 -7.68 -1.77
C SER A 36 -17.97 -8.39 -1.46
N GLU A 37 -18.31 -8.63 -0.20
CA GLU A 37 -19.70 -8.92 0.18
C GLU A 37 -19.96 -8.43 1.61
N HIS A 38 -20.70 -7.32 1.75
CA HIS A 38 -21.89 -7.21 2.60
C HIS A 38 -22.33 -5.75 2.79
N HIS A 39 -23.42 -5.38 2.12
CA HIS A 39 -24.47 -4.48 2.62
C HIS A 39 -25.76 -4.81 1.82
N PRO A 40 -27.01 -4.50 2.26
CA PRO A 40 -27.43 -3.49 3.26
C PRO A 40 -28.70 -3.91 4.09
N PRO A 41 -29.56 -3.01 4.61
CA PRO A 41 -29.38 -1.73 5.32
C PRO A 41 -30.01 -1.76 6.73
N THR A 42 -29.59 -0.88 7.66
CA THR A 42 -30.52 -0.35 8.67
C THR A 42 -30.34 1.15 8.86
N SER A 43 -31.47 1.84 8.80
CA SER A 43 -31.67 3.26 9.06
C SER A 43 -31.37 3.60 10.52
N SER A 44 -30.59 4.65 10.77
CA SER A 44 -30.95 5.72 11.72
C SER A 44 -29.92 6.85 11.71
N SER A 45 -30.46 8.05 11.82
CA SER A 45 -29.80 9.34 11.87
C SER A 45 -28.69 9.43 12.92
N HIS A 46 -27.45 9.68 12.49
CA HIS A 46 -26.53 10.51 13.28
C HIS A 46 -25.53 11.23 12.37
N ARG A 47 -25.53 12.56 12.51
CA ARG A 47 -24.58 13.49 11.92
C ARG A 47 -23.21 13.24 12.55
N GLN A 48 -22.20 12.89 11.76
CA GLN A 48 -20.81 12.80 12.20
C GLN A 48 -19.90 13.49 11.20
N GLU A 49 -18.93 14.19 11.78
CA GLU A 49 -17.95 15.08 11.17
C GLU A 49 -17.16 14.39 10.05
N ALA A 50 -16.94 15.14 8.96
CA ALA A 50 -16.13 14.71 7.84
C ALA A 50 -14.64 14.77 8.19
N GLY A 51 -14.17 13.82 8.98
CA GLY A 51 -12.78 13.36 8.97
C GLY A 51 -12.68 12.19 8.01
N GLN A 52 -12.60 12.45 6.70
CA GLN A 52 -12.50 11.40 5.70
C GLN A 52 -11.08 11.27 5.13
N VAL A 53 -10.41 10.22 5.62
CA VAL A 53 -9.65 9.24 4.82
C VAL A 53 -8.45 9.79 4.03
N VAL A 54 -7.33 10.06 4.72
CA VAL A 54 -5.99 9.86 4.14
C VAL A 54 -5.65 8.38 4.26
N GLU A 55 -6.35 7.55 3.48
CA GLU A 55 -6.00 6.13 3.30
C GLU A 55 -6.44 5.59 1.92
N SER A 56 -6.76 6.48 0.98
CA SER A 56 -7.32 6.13 -0.33
C SER A 56 -6.40 6.48 -1.52
N TRP A 57 -5.08 6.48 -1.33
CA TRP A 57 -4.11 6.67 -2.42
C TRP A 57 -3.05 5.57 -2.53
N VAL A 58 -3.37 4.34 -2.10
CA VAL A 58 -2.64 3.14 -2.53
C VAL A 58 -3.31 2.57 -3.78
N LEU A 59 -3.54 3.41 -4.80
CA LEU A 59 -3.85 2.89 -6.12
C LEU A 59 -2.56 2.27 -6.63
N CYS A 60 -2.55 0.94 -6.68
CA CYS A 60 -1.40 0.07 -6.88
C CYS A 60 -0.63 0.37 -8.17
N ASP A 61 0.29 1.33 -8.12
CA ASP A 61 1.40 1.44 -9.09
C ASP A 61 2.60 0.55 -8.66
N CYS A 62 2.40 -0.29 -7.63
CA CYS A 62 3.41 -1.17 -7.06
C CYS A 62 3.63 -2.47 -7.86
N CYS A 63 2.88 -2.70 -8.94
CA CYS A 63 2.90 -4.00 -9.63
C CYS A 63 3.97 -4.12 -10.73
N ALA A 64 4.59 -3.01 -11.16
CA ALA A 64 5.68 -3.06 -12.13
C ALA A 64 7.01 -3.33 -11.41
N LYS A 65 7.57 -4.53 -11.63
CA LYS A 65 8.94 -4.82 -11.20
C LYS A 65 9.90 -3.92 -11.98
N PRO A 66 10.79 -3.17 -11.33
CA PRO A 66 11.72 -2.27 -12.01
C PRO A 66 12.70 -3.09 -12.88
N THR A 67 13.10 -2.53 -14.02
CA THR A 67 14.11 -3.21 -14.86
C THR A 67 15.50 -3.05 -14.26
N PRO A 68 16.46 -3.95 -14.55
CA PRO A 68 17.84 -3.81 -14.06
C PRO A 68 18.49 -2.47 -14.45
N GLU A 69 18.21 -1.98 -15.66
CA GLU A 69 18.72 -0.69 -16.15
C GLU A 69 18.14 0.48 -15.36
N GLU A 70 16.85 0.40 -14.99
CA GLU A 70 16.19 1.38 -14.16
C GLU A 70 16.82 1.44 -12.76
N VAL A 71 17.00 0.27 -12.13
CA VAL A 71 17.66 0.14 -10.81
C VAL A 71 19.09 0.68 -10.85
N GLN A 72 19.85 0.37 -11.91
CA GLN A 72 21.19 0.92 -12.08
C GLN A 72 21.17 2.44 -12.26
N GLY A 73 20.12 2.97 -12.90
CA GLY A 73 19.89 4.41 -13.04
C GLY A 73 19.69 5.12 -11.71
N TRP A 74 19.02 4.49 -10.75
CA TRP A 74 18.77 5.08 -9.42
C TRP A 74 20.06 5.41 -8.68
N ALA A 75 21.04 4.51 -8.72
CA ALA A 75 22.34 4.72 -8.07
C ALA A 75 23.16 5.88 -8.67
N GLN A 76 22.83 6.31 -9.90
CA GLN A 76 23.53 7.40 -10.57
C GLN A 76 22.94 8.78 -10.25
N SER A 77 21.67 8.85 -9.85
CA SER A 77 20.98 10.12 -9.60
C SER A 77 19.73 9.90 -8.75
N PHE A 78 19.65 10.67 -7.66
CA PHE A 78 18.47 10.68 -6.81
C PHE A 78 17.20 11.10 -7.57
N ASP A 79 17.29 12.06 -8.50
CA ASP A 79 16.15 12.43 -9.35
C ASP A 79 15.62 11.26 -10.19
N LYS A 80 16.51 10.37 -10.66
CA LYS A 80 16.08 9.17 -11.41
C LYS A 80 15.30 8.20 -10.50
N LEU A 81 15.76 8.03 -9.26
CA LEU A 81 15.04 7.25 -8.24
C LEU A 81 13.66 7.85 -7.96
N MET A 82 13.60 9.15 -7.71
CA MET A 82 12.37 9.85 -7.31
C MET A 82 11.34 10.00 -8.43
N LYS A 83 11.77 10.00 -9.70
CA LYS A 83 10.86 9.98 -10.86
C LYS A 83 10.22 8.61 -11.10
N SER A 84 10.84 7.55 -10.61
CA SER A 84 10.30 6.18 -10.74
C SER A 84 9.28 5.89 -9.64
N PRO A 85 8.04 5.44 -9.97
CA PRO A 85 7.12 4.91 -8.96
C PRO A 85 7.70 3.75 -8.16
N ALA A 86 8.38 2.80 -8.83
CA ALA A 86 9.04 1.67 -8.18
C ALA A 86 10.21 2.13 -7.30
N GLY A 87 11.01 3.09 -7.77
CA GLY A 87 12.11 3.68 -7.02
C GLY A 87 11.63 4.37 -5.74
N ARG A 88 10.58 5.19 -5.85
CA ARG A 88 9.92 5.81 -4.68
C ARG A 88 9.43 4.79 -3.67
N ASN A 89 8.82 3.70 -4.11
CA ASN A 89 8.33 2.66 -3.20
C ASN A 89 9.48 1.94 -2.49
N VAL A 90 10.54 1.55 -3.22
CA VAL A 90 11.72 0.92 -2.62
C VAL A 90 12.42 1.86 -1.64
N PHE A 91 12.54 3.14 -1.98
CA PHE A 91 13.16 4.14 -1.11
C PHE A 91 12.33 4.39 0.15
N ARG A 92 10.99 4.44 0.02
CA ARG A 92 10.09 4.54 1.16
C ARG A 92 10.24 3.35 2.13
N GLU A 93 10.30 2.13 1.60
CA GLU A 93 10.53 0.94 2.44
C GLU A 93 11.89 0.96 3.14
N PHE A 94 12.93 1.45 2.46
CA PHE A 94 14.23 1.67 3.08
C PHE A 94 14.12 2.67 4.25
N LEU A 95 13.52 3.84 4.04
CA LEU A 95 13.34 4.85 5.10
C LEU A 95 12.48 4.33 6.26
N ARG A 96 11.50 3.47 6.00
CA ARG A 96 10.71 2.82 7.06
C ARG A 96 11.58 1.98 7.98
N THR A 97 12.63 1.34 7.47
CA THR A 97 13.58 0.59 8.30
C THR A 97 14.53 1.47 9.11
N GLU A 98 14.68 2.73 8.70
CA GLU A 98 15.44 3.75 9.42
C GLU A 98 14.55 4.66 10.28
N TYR A 99 13.25 4.33 10.43
CA TYR A 99 12.25 5.13 11.16
C TYR A 99 12.17 6.58 10.65
N SER A 100 12.30 6.78 9.34
CA SER A 100 12.34 8.10 8.71
C SER A 100 11.43 8.17 7.47
N GLU A 101 10.36 7.36 7.43
CA GLU A 101 9.42 7.25 6.30
C GLU A 101 8.63 8.56 6.08
N GLU A 102 8.40 9.32 7.15
CA GLU A 102 7.70 10.60 7.15
C GLU A 102 8.33 11.60 6.16
N ASN A 103 9.65 11.57 5.95
CA ASN A 103 10.34 12.40 4.96
C ASN A 103 9.81 12.16 3.54
N MET A 104 9.58 10.90 3.20
CA MET A 104 9.08 10.53 1.88
C MET A 104 7.60 10.87 1.72
N LEU A 105 6.81 10.68 2.79
CA LEU A 105 5.39 11.02 2.79
C LEU A 105 5.19 12.54 2.67
N PHE A 106 5.97 13.34 3.39
CA PHE A 106 5.98 14.79 3.28
C PHE A 106 6.33 15.25 1.86
N TRP A 107 7.38 14.66 1.26
CA TRP A 107 7.77 14.97 -0.11
C TRP A 107 6.63 14.67 -1.10
N LEU A 108 5.98 13.50 -0.99
CA LEU A 108 4.85 13.12 -1.84
C LEU A 108 3.66 14.08 -1.68
N ALA A 109 3.32 14.46 -0.45
CA ALA A 109 2.25 15.41 -0.19
C ALA A 109 2.55 16.79 -0.82
N CYS A 110 3.81 17.24 -0.76
CA CYS A 110 4.26 18.45 -1.44
C CYS A 110 4.16 18.34 -2.97
N GLU A 111 4.55 17.20 -3.56
CA GLU A 111 4.41 16.98 -5.00
C GLU A 111 2.94 17.01 -5.44
N GLU A 112 2.04 16.40 -4.66
CA GLU A 112 0.60 16.45 -4.96
C GLU A 112 0.07 17.88 -4.87
N LEU A 113 0.43 18.64 -3.83
CA LEU A 113 0.02 20.03 -3.66
C LEU A 113 0.42 20.89 -4.86
N LYS A 114 1.63 20.69 -5.41
CA LYS A 114 2.12 21.42 -6.59
C LYS A 114 1.29 21.19 -7.86
N THR A 115 0.61 20.05 -7.96
CA THR A 115 -0.23 19.72 -9.13
C THR A 115 -1.65 20.29 -9.03
N GLU A 116 -2.06 20.74 -7.85
CA GLU A 116 -3.41 21.26 -7.63
C GLU A 116 -3.55 22.68 -8.20
N CYS A 117 -4.69 22.95 -8.82
CA CYS A 117 -5.01 24.27 -9.40
C CYS A 117 -6.11 25.00 -8.63
N ASN A 118 -6.95 24.25 -7.88
CA ASN A 118 -8.04 24.83 -7.12
C ASN A 118 -7.52 25.48 -5.84
N LYS A 119 -7.67 26.81 -5.74
CA LYS A 119 -7.20 27.59 -4.59
C LYS A 119 -7.73 27.11 -3.24
N HIS A 120 -8.99 26.70 -3.17
CA HIS A 120 -9.58 26.20 -1.91
C HIS A 120 -8.96 24.85 -1.52
N THR A 121 -8.75 23.96 -2.49
CA THR A 121 -8.09 22.67 -2.25
C THR A 121 -6.62 22.85 -1.88
N ILE A 122 -5.92 23.80 -2.50
CA ILE A 122 -4.53 24.16 -2.15
C ILE A 122 -4.46 24.62 -0.70
N ASP A 123 -5.32 25.56 -0.28
CA ASP A 123 -5.34 26.09 1.08
C ASP A 123 -5.56 24.98 2.11
N GLU A 124 -6.55 24.12 1.87
CA GLU A 124 -6.85 23.00 2.77
C GLU A 124 -5.70 21.98 2.82
N LYS A 125 -5.16 21.56 1.67
CA LYS A 125 -4.02 20.63 1.63
C LYS A 125 -2.78 21.23 2.28
N ALA A 126 -2.50 22.52 2.09
CA ALA A 126 -1.37 23.19 2.70
C ALA A 126 -1.51 23.24 4.23
N ARG A 127 -2.72 23.52 4.73
CA ARG A 127 -3.04 23.48 6.17
C ARG A 127 -2.81 22.07 6.74
N MET A 128 -3.30 21.04 6.07
CA MET A 128 -3.09 19.65 6.48
C MET A 128 -1.60 19.28 6.50
N ILE A 129 -0.84 19.60 5.43
CA ILE A 129 0.60 19.32 5.38
C ILE A 129 1.35 20.02 6.51
N TYR A 130 0.96 21.27 6.83
CA TYR A 130 1.56 22.00 7.94
C TYR A 130 1.30 21.30 9.28
N GLU A 131 0.05 20.95 9.57
CA GLU A 131 -0.34 20.27 10.82
C GLU A 131 0.32 18.90 10.96
N ASP A 132 0.40 18.14 9.86
CA ASP A 132 0.88 16.76 9.85
C ASP A 132 2.40 16.62 9.80
N TYR A 133 3.17 17.63 9.34
CA TYR A 133 4.62 17.49 9.13
C TYR A 133 5.48 18.67 9.62
N ILE A 134 4.95 19.89 9.70
CA ILE A 134 5.77 21.10 9.96
C ILE A 134 5.53 21.72 11.34
N SER A 135 4.32 21.59 11.87
CA SER A 135 3.95 22.10 13.19
C SER A 135 4.86 21.49 14.27
N ILE A 136 5.25 22.29 15.27
CA ILE A 136 6.02 21.80 16.43
C ILE A 136 5.26 20.76 17.28
N LEU A 137 3.94 20.62 17.05
CA LEU A 137 3.09 19.62 17.69
C LEU A 137 2.76 18.47 16.72
N SER A 138 3.43 18.42 15.57
CA SER A 138 3.18 17.42 14.54
C SER A 138 3.50 16.01 15.06
N PRO A 139 2.63 15.02 14.79
CA PRO A 139 2.94 13.62 15.09
C PRO A 139 4.00 13.01 14.16
N LYS A 140 4.32 13.67 13.04
CA LYS A 140 5.27 13.22 12.01
C LYS A 140 6.20 14.37 11.59
N GLU A 141 6.68 15.13 12.56
CA GLU A 141 7.58 16.27 12.35
C GLU A 141 8.79 15.87 11.49
N VAL A 142 9.11 16.69 10.48
CA VAL A 142 10.27 16.53 9.58
C VAL A 142 11.34 17.59 9.79
#